data_AF-A0A7Y1VUC6-F1
#
_entry.id   AF-A0A7Y1VUC6-F1
#
_cell.length_a   1.000
_cell.length_b   1.000
_cell.length_c   1.000
_cell.angle_alpha   90.00
_cell.angle_beta   90.00
_cell.angle_gamma   90.00
#
_symmetry.space_group_name_H-M   'P 1'
#
loop_
_entity.id
_entity.type
_entity.pdbx_description
1 polymer ?
#
loop_
_entity_poly.entity_id
_entity_poly.type
_entity_poly.pdbx_seq_one_letter_code
_entity_poly.pdbx_strand_id
1 'polypeptide(L)'
;MTPSKYLVAIFGGAVSGSEAANQLAMRGIPSVVFDQNALPYGKIEDGLPKWHVKLRDKEEQRINEKLSHPLVTFVPMTKLGEDITFEQLKGMGFSAILLAIGAWKDRPLGLKDVDNYIGKGLIYQNPFIYWFNHKHEPGFDKEAYKIVDGIGIIGGGLASLDVAKVIMFDLVEKALKERGHQVDLFALDRSIARVLDDKGLTLEELGIEGCTLFYRRRIKDMPLYPGNPTTPEEIAKAEAVREKNPQ
;
A
#
# COMPACT_ATOMS: atom_id res chain seq x y z
N MET A 1 -16.07 19.83 32.24
CA MET A 1 -15.71 18.40 32.35
C MET A 1 -14.52 18.28 33.30
N THR A 2 -14.51 17.30 34.20
CA THR A 2 -13.35 17.00 35.03
C THR A 2 -12.21 16.50 34.13
N PRO A 3 -10.96 16.98 34.28
CA PRO A 3 -9.83 16.48 33.51
C PRO A 3 -9.71 14.95 33.68
N SER A 4 -9.48 14.24 32.57
CA SER A 4 -9.22 12.80 32.61
C SER A 4 -7.98 12.53 33.45
N LYS A 5 -8.04 11.50 34.30
CA LYS A 5 -6.88 10.96 35.02
C LYS A 5 -6.03 10.03 34.16
N TYR A 6 -6.52 9.67 32.98
CA TYR A 6 -5.87 8.74 32.06
C TYR A 6 -5.26 9.49 30.88
N LEU A 7 -4.11 8.98 30.42
CA LEU A 7 -3.43 9.42 29.20
C LEU A 7 -2.94 8.17 28.45
N VAL A 8 -3.20 8.08 27.15
CA VAL A 8 -2.87 6.89 26.34
C VAL A 8 -1.80 7.22 25.31
N ALA A 9 -0.76 6.40 25.22
CA ALA A 9 0.18 6.43 24.10
C ALA A 9 -0.30 5.50 22.98
N ILE A 10 -0.26 5.98 21.75
CA ILE A 10 -0.63 5.22 20.54
C ILE A 10 0.55 5.28 19.58
N PHE A 11 1.01 4.12 19.08
CA PHE A 11 2.07 4.05 18.07
C PHE A 11 1.48 3.64 16.72
N GLY A 12 1.68 4.49 15.70
CA GLY A 12 1.03 4.44 14.39
C GLY A 12 -0.18 5.38 14.35
N GLY A 13 -0.15 6.38 13.47
CA GLY A 13 -1.16 7.43 13.33
C GLY A 13 -2.21 7.19 12.24
N ALA A 14 -2.02 6.14 11.42
CA ALA A 14 -2.91 5.80 10.31
C ALA A 14 -4.30 5.35 10.77
N VAL A 15 -5.01 4.60 9.92
CA VAL A 15 -6.45 4.29 10.12
C VAL A 15 -6.78 3.79 11.53
N SER A 16 -6.03 2.80 12.04
CA SER A 16 -6.32 2.23 13.36
C SER A 16 -5.95 3.16 14.52
N GLY A 17 -4.85 3.91 14.40
CA GLY A 17 -4.37 4.79 15.46
C GLY A 17 -5.20 6.05 15.59
N SER A 18 -5.49 6.72 14.47
CA SER A 18 -6.40 7.87 14.44
C SER A 18 -7.80 7.52 14.92
N GLU A 19 -8.33 6.33 14.58
CA GLU A 19 -9.63 5.90 15.09
C GLU A 19 -9.60 5.70 16.60
N ALA A 20 -8.57 5.02 17.13
CA ALA A 20 -8.43 4.84 18.57
C ALA A 20 -8.29 6.18 19.30
N ALA A 21 -7.48 7.10 18.78
CA ALA A 21 -7.31 8.44 19.33
C ALA A 21 -8.64 9.20 19.37
N ASN A 22 -9.40 9.16 18.27
CA ASN A 22 -10.72 9.78 18.18
C ASN A 22 -11.72 9.16 19.17
N GLN A 23 -11.76 7.83 19.30
CA GLN A 23 -12.64 7.16 20.26
C GLN A 23 -12.31 7.52 21.71
N LEU A 24 -11.02 7.65 22.05
CA LEU A 24 -10.58 8.11 23.38
C LEU A 24 -10.96 9.58 23.61
N ALA A 25 -10.69 10.44 22.63
CA ALA A 25 -11.02 11.85 22.65
C ALA A 25 -12.53 12.10 22.84
N MET A 26 -13.38 11.36 22.14
CA MET A 26 -14.85 11.42 22.31
C MET A 26 -15.34 11.01 23.70
N ARG A 27 -14.49 10.30 24.46
CA ARG A 27 -14.75 9.92 25.87
C ARG A 27 -14.02 10.84 26.85
N GLY A 28 -13.43 11.94 26.39
CA GLY A 28 -12.70 12.90 27.20
C GLY A 28 -11.30 12.43 27.64
N ILE A 29 -10.78 11.35 27.05
CA ILE A 29 -9.46 10.78 27.40
C ILE A 29 -8.41 11.32 26.41
N PRO A 30 -7.39 12.05 26.87
CA PRO A 30 -6.31 12.50 26.01
C PRO A 30 -5.42 11.36 25.53
N SER A 31 -4.83 11.54 24.36
CA SER A 31 -3.87 10.59 23.79
C SER A 31 -2.71 11.30 23.08
N VAL A 32 -1.56 10.63 23.07
CA VAL A 32 -0.39 11.02 22.29
C VAL A 32 -0.18 9.96 21.22
N VAL A 33 -0.26 10.36 19.96
CA VAL A 33 -0.11 9.50 18.78
C VAL A 33 1.28 9.72 18.21
N PHE A 34 2.14 8.72 18.38
CA PHE A 34 3.48 8.66 17.79
C PHE A 34 3.41 7.98 16.43
N ASP A 35 4.10 8.49 15.43
CA ASP A 35 4.27 7.80 14.14
C ASP A 35 5.73 7.85 13.70
N GLN A 36 6.19 6.79 13.03
CA GLN A 36 7.55 6.72 12.50
C GLN A 36 7.77 7.65 11.31
N ASN A 37 6.70 8.00 10.60
CA ASN A 37 6.73 8.86 9.43
C ASN A 37 6.44 10.32 9.82
N ALA A 38 6.74 11.24 8.90
CA ALA A 38 6.41 12.65 9.06
C ALA A 38 4.89 12.89 9.03
N LEU A 39 4.18 12.08 8.23
CA LEU A 39 2.73 12.13 8.06
C LEU A 39 2.07 10.84 8.59
N PRO A 40 0.87 10.92 9.17
CA PRO A 40 0.22 9.81 9.86
C PRO A 40 -0.52 8.87 8.90
N TYR A 41 -0.09 8.71 7.65
CA TYR A 41 -0.91 8.02 6.63
C TYR A 41 -0.54 6.55 6.46
N GLY A 42 0.63 6.13 6.95
CA GLY A 42 1.09 4.74 6.91
C GLY A 42 0.98 4.13 5.51
N LYS A 43 0.38 2.94 5.42
CA LYS A 43 0.23 2.23 4.14
C LYS A 43 -0.64 2.95 3.11
N ILE A 44 -1.44 3.95 3.48
CA ILE A 44 -2.21 4.75 2.50
C ILE A 44 -1.26 5.55 1.62
N GLU A 45 -0.18 6.08 2.21
CA GLU A 45 0.84 6.85 1.50
C GLU A 45 1.92 5.95 0.91
N ASP A 46 2.44 5.03 1.74
CA ASP A 46 3.65 4.27 1.44
C ASP A 46 3.38 2.95 0.71
N GLY A 47 2.16 2.42 0.79
CA GLY A 47 1.83 1.06 0.37
C GLY A 47 0.67 0.94 -0.62
N LEU A 48 -0.19 1.95 -0.71
CA LEU A 48 -1.29 1.99 -1.67
C LEU A 48 -0.82 2.77 -2.91
N PRO A 49 -0.88 2.18 -4.10
CA PRO A 49 -0.37 2.86 -5.29
C PRO A 49 -1.06 4.20 -5.57
N LYS A 50 -0.27 5.17 -6.07
CA LYS A 50 -0.70 6.58 -6.23
C LYS A 50 -1.89 6.79 -7.18
N TRP A 51 -2.23 5.84 -8.05
CA TRP A 51 -3.44 5.95 -8.90
C TRP A 51 -4.75 5.88 -8.10
N HIS A 52 -4.74 5.39 -6.86
CA HIS A 52 -5.91 5.37 -5.97
C HIS A 52 -6.24 6.74 -5.33
N VAL A 53 -6.10 7.83 -6.08
CA VAL A 53 -6.19 9.23 -5.60
C VAL A 53 -7.40 9.47 -4.70
N LYS A 54 -8.61 9.18 -5.19
CA LYS A 54 -9.86 9.43 -4.43
C LYS A 54 -9.93 8.65 -3.12
N LEU A 55 -9.38 7.43 -3.09
CA LEU A 55 -9.36 6.61 -1.88
C LEU A 55 -8.34 7.17 -0.89
N ARG A 56 -7.15 7.52 -1.38
CA ARG A 56 -6.10 8.13 -0.58
C ARG A 56 -6.57 9.43 0.05
N ASP A 57 -7.00 10.40 -0.75
CA ASP A 57 -7.47 11.72 -0.29
C ASP A 57 -8.54 11.58 0.79
N LYS A 58 -9.50 10.67 0.58
CA LYS A 58 -10.60 10.42 1.50
C LYS A 58 -10.12 9.85 2.85
N GLU A 59 -9.21 8.88 2.83
CA GLU A 59 -8.70 8.29 4.07
C GLU A 59 -7.72 9.22 4.79
N GLU A 60 -6.88 9.95 4.06
CA GLU A 60 -5.98 10.99 4.59
C GLU A 60 -6.78 12.11 5.27
N GLN A 61 -7.86 12.59 4.64
CA GLN A 61 -8.77 13.57 5.23
C GLN A 61 -9.39 13.06 6.54
N ARG A 62 -9.88 11.82 6.57
CA ARG A 62 -10.47 11.22 7.79
C ARG A 62 -9.45 11.08 8.91
N ILE A 63 -8.20 10.75 8.59
CA ILE A 63 -7.12 10.70 9.58
C ILE A 63 -6.88 12.10 10.14
N ASN A 64 -6.77 13.11 9.29
CA ASN A 64 -6.56 14.50 9.69
C ASN A 64 -7.69 15.01 10.60
N GLU A 65 -8.95 14.78 10.22
CA GLU A 65 -10.11 15.16 11.03
C GLU A 65 -10.02 14.56 12.44
N LYS A 66 -9.71 13.27 12.57
CA LYS A 66 -9.59 12.57 13.84
C LYS A 66 -8.42 13.07 14.70
N LEU A 67 -7.26 13.28 14.09
CA LEU A 67 -6.05 13.70 14.79
C LEU A 67 -6.05 15.20 15.14
N SER A 68 -6.90 16.00 14.49
CA SER A 68 -7.06 17.43 14.79
C SER A 68 -7.79 17.73 16.11
N HIS A 69 -8.33 16.70 16.77
CA HIS A 69 -9.08 16.87 18.01
C HIS A 69 -8.19 17.45 19.13
N PRO A 70 -8.64 18.44 19.94
CA PRO A 70 -7.81 19.11 20.96
C PRO A 70 -7.22 18.22 22.06
N LEU A 71 -7.76 17.01 22.23
CA LEU A 71 -7.27 16.00 23.18
C LEU A 71 -6.27 15.02 22.56
N VAL A 72 -5.94 15.18 21.29
CA VAL A 72 -4.99 14.33 20.57
C VAL A 72 -3.74 15.16 20.28
N THR A 73 -2.59 14.65 20.71
CA THR A 73 -1.28 15.21 20.36
C THR A 73 -0.59 14.28 19.39
N PHE A 74 -0.26 14.78 18.20
CA PHE A 74 0.50 14.00 17.21
C PHE A 74 1.99 14.30 17.32
N VAL A 75 2.81 13.24 17.34
CA VAL A 75 4.27 13.31 17.42
C VAL A 75 4.86 12.49 16.26
N PRO A 76 5.29 13.14 15.16
CA PRO A 76 5.84 12.44 14.01
C PRO A 76 7.28 11.95 14.25
N MET A 77 7.82 11.22 13.29
CA MET A 77 9.23 10.81 13.23
C MET A 77 9.74 10.14 14.51
N THR A 78 8.91 9.30 15.12
CA THR A 78 9.20 8.63 16.40
C THR A 78 8.88 7.15 16.32
N LYS A 79 9.91 6.32 16.41
CA LYS A 79 9.81 4.86 16.40
C LYS A 79 10.00 4.27 17.78
N LEU A 80 9.11 3.35 18.14
CA LEU A 80 9.26 2.49 19.31
C LEU A 80 10.39 1.48 19.07
N GLY A 81 11.37 1.47 19.96
CA GLY A 81 12.55 0.61 19.92
C GLY A 81 13.78 1.23 19.29
N GLU A 82 13.65 2.37 18.58
CA GLU A 82 14.77 3.15 18.04
C GLU A 82 14.88 4.50 18.79
N ASP A 83 13.87 5.37 18.66
CA ASP A 83 13.88 6.71 19.26
C ASP A 83 13.39 6.70 20.72
N ILE A 84 12.43 5.83 21.02
CA ILE A 84 11.90 5.63 22.38
C ILE A 84 11.94 4.14 22.69
N THR A 85 12.64 3.75 23.75
CA THR A 85 12.63 2.37 24.23
C THR A 85 11.34 2.03 24.97
N PHE A 86 10.98 0.75 24.98
CA PHE A 86 9.80 0.29 25.73
C PHE A 86 9.91 0.55 27.24
N GLU A 87 11.12 0.51 27.81
CA GLU A 87 11.36 0.83 29.22
C GLU A 87 11.12 2.31 29.52
N GLN A 88 11.62 3.23 28.69
CA GLN A 88 11.33 4.65 28.81
C GLN A 88 9.83 4.91 28.74
N LEU A 89 9.14 4.27 27.79
CA LEU A 89 7.71 4.44 27.61
C LEU A 89 6.89 4.02 28.85
N LYS A 90 7.27 2.92 29.52
CA LYS A 90 6.65 2.50 30.78
C LYS A 90 6.85 3.53 31.90
N GLY A 91 7.98 4.24 31.91
CA GLY A 91 8.29 5.28 32.90
C GLY A 91 7.60 6.62 32.67
N MET A 92 6.98 6.85 31.50
CA MET A 92 6.38 8.14 31.13
C MET A 92 4.99 8.40 31.73
N GLY A 93 4.44 7.45 32.51
CA GLY A 93 3.16 7.65 33.20
C GLY A 93 1.91 7.48 32.33
N PHE A 94 2.05 6.91 31.13
CA PHE A 94 0.89 6.52 30.32
C PHE A 94 0.07 5.44 31.02
N SER A 95 -1.25 5.60 31.01
CA SER A 95 -2.18 4.63 31.57
C SER A 95 -2.33 3.38 30.70
N ALA A 96 -2.13 3.52 29.40
CA ALA A 96 -2.13 2.44 28.43
C ALA A 96 -1.27 2.78 27.22
N ILE A 97 -0.81 1.74 26.53
CA ILE A 97 -0.05 1.82 25.28
C ILE A 97 -0.79 0.98 24.23
N LEU A 98 -1.12 1.59 23.10
CA LEU A 98 -1.69 0.91 21.94
C LEU A 98 -0.67 0.83 20.80
N LEU A 99 -0.44 -0.37 20.29
CA LEU A 99 0.40 -0.60 19.11
C LEU A 99 -0.49 -0.73 17.87
N ALA A 100 -0.60 0.35 17.10
CA ALA A 100 -1.32 0.45 15.83
C ALA A 100 -0.36 0.57 14.64
N ILE A 101 0.84 -0.03 14.75
CA ILE A 101 1.95 0.13 13.80
C ILE A 101 1.75 -0.61 12.47
N GLY A 102 0.81 -1.55 12.38
CA GLY A 102 0.59 -2.33 11.16
C GLY A 102 1.75 -3.28 10.78
N ALA A 103 1.76 -3.73 9.52
CA ALA A 103 2.76 -4.67 9.01
C ALA A 103 3.66 -4.00 7.97
N TRP A 104 4.88 -3.66 8.36
CA TRP A 104 5.86 -2.96 7.50
C TRP A 104 6.86 -3.87 6.82
N LYS A 105 7.03 -5.10 7.32
CA LYS A 105 7.95 -6.09 6.75
C LYS A 105 7.19 -7.07 5.87
N ASP A 106 7.72 -7.34 4.69
CA ASP A 106 7.22 -8.40 3.83
C ASP A 106 7.38 -9.77 4.49
N ARG A 107 6.50 -10.70 4.11
CA ARG A 107 6.66 -12.09 4.50
C ARG A 107 7.84 -12.69 3.72
N PRO A 108 8.85 -13.29 4.39
CA PRO A 108 9.92 -13.98 3.69
C PRO A 108 9.38 -15.12 2.83
N LEU A 109 10.04 -15.38 1.69
CA LEU A 109 9.61 -16.45 0.77
C LEU A 109 9.76 -17.87 1.38
N GLY A 110 10.58 -18.01 2.42
CA GLY A 110 10.76 -19.27 3.16
C GLY A 110 11.64 -20.30 2.43
N LEU A 111 12.38 -19.87 1.41
CA LEU A 111 13.38 -20.68 0.72
C LEU A 111 14.75 -20.47 1.38
N LYS A 112 15.54 -21.54 1.46
CA LYS A 112 16.90 -21.46 1.99
C LYS A 112 17.74 -20.51 1.13
N ASP A 113 18.56 -19.67 1.77
CA ASP A 113 19.51 -18.76 1.12
C ASP A 113 18.86 -17.73 0.16
N VAL A 114 17.53 -17.58 0.19
CA VAL A 114 16.76 -16.73 -0.74
C VAL A 114 17.10 -15.25 -0.60
N ASP A 115 17.44 -14.82 0.61
CA ASP A 115 17.78 -13.43 0.88
C ASP A 115 19.10 -13.01 0.20
N ASN A 116 19.96 -13.95 -0.20
CA ASN A 116 21.18 -13.67 -0.97
C ASN A 116 20.90 -13.15 -2.40
N TYR A 117 19.66 -13.29 -2.86
CA TYR A 117 19.19 -12.84 -4.16
C TYR A 117 18.45 -11.50 -4.10
N ILE A 118 18.25 -10.92 -2.91
CA ILE A 118 17.67 -9.57 -2.77
C ILE A 118 18.56 -8.58 -3.54
N GLY A 119 17.96 -7.82 -4.45
CA GLY A 119 18.68 -6.89 -5.34
C GLY A 119 19.40 -7.57 -6.52
N LYS A 120 19.37 -8.90 -6.61
CA LYS A 120 19.93 -9.71 -7.72
C LYS A 120 18.84 -10.46 -8.48
N GLY A 121 17.65 -9.88 -8.57
CA GLY A 121 16.47 -10.46 -9.21
C GLY A 121 15.33 -10.79 -8.25
N LEU A 122 15.57 -10.81 -6.94
CA LEU A 122 14.51 -10.85 -5.93
C LEU A 122 14.26 -9.45 -5.37
N ILE A 123 12.99 -9.02 -5.40
CA ILE A 123 12.54 -7.74 -4.87
C ILE A 123 11.27 -8.01 -4.04
N TYR A 124 11.22 -7.45 -2.83
CA TYR A 124 10.03 -7.53 -1.98
C TYR A 124 9.02 -6.42 -2.30
N GLN A 125 7.74 -6.66 -2.03
CA GLN A 125 6.66 -5.80 -2.50
C GLN A 125 6.64 -4.43 -1.80
N ASN A 126 6.81 -4.37 -0.47
CA ASN A 126 6.75 -3.08 0.22
C ASN A 126 7.83 -2.08 -0.26
N PRO A 127 9.13 -2.42 -0.32
CA PRO A 127 10.13 -1.47 -0.78
C PRO A 127 9.92 -1.09 -2.26
N PHE A 128 9.43 -2.02 -3.09
CA PHE A 128 9.10 -1.74 -4.49
C PHE A 128 7.95 -0.76 -4.65
N ILE A 129 6.82 -0.97 -3.96
CA ILE A 129 5.68 -0.04 -4.04
C ILE A 129 6.00 1.30 -3.39
N TYR A 130 6.77 1.30 -2.29
CA TYR A 130 7.29 2.54 -1.70
C TYR A 130 8.11 3.32 -2.73
N TRP A 131 9.10 2.68 -3.37
CA TRP A 131 9.86 3.31 -4.45
C TRP A 131 8.94 3.80 -5.57
N PHE A 132 8.00 2.99 -6.05
CA PHE A 132 7.10 3.37 -7.12
C PHE A 132 6.29 4.62 -6.77
N ASN A 133 5.80 4.69 -5.53
CA ASN A 133 5.08 5.84 -5.03
C ASN A 133 6.01 7.06 -5.00
N HIS A 134 7.20 6.97 -4.39
CA HIS A 134 8.00 8.15 -4.07
C HIS A 134 9.04 8.56 -5.13
N LYS A 135 9.33 7.74 -6.16
CA LYS A 135 10.42 7.97 -7.14
C LYS A 135 10.36 9.29 -7.92
N HIS A 136 9.21 9.98 -7.95
CA HIS A 136 9.05 11.27 -8.62
C HIS A 136 9.21 12.48 -7.68
N GLU A 137 9.31 12.25 -6.38
CA GLU A 137 9.41 13.32 -5.39
C GLU A 137 10.80 13.98 -5.47
N PRO A 138 10.88 15.33 -5.39
CA PRO A 138 12.16 16.02 -5.39
C PRO A 138 13.04 15.55 -4.23
N GLY A 139 14.29 15.17 -4.52
CA GLY A 139 15.25 14.72 -3.51
C GLY A 139 15.10 13.26 -3.07
N PHE A 140 14.27 12.46 -3.74
CA PHE A 140 14.24 11.02 -3.50
C PHE A 140 15.57 10.36 -3.88
N ASP A 141 16.31 9.87 -2.89
CA ASP A 141 17.68 9.33 -3.03
C ASP A 141 17.80 7.84 -2.66
N LYS A 142 16.67 7.15 -2.51
CA LYS A 142 16.64 5.72 -2.16
C LYS A 142 16.86 4.83 -3.38
N GLU A 143 16.94 3.52 -3.11
CA GLU A 143 17.15 2.47 -4.11
C GLU A 143 16.18 2.60 -5.28
N ALA A 144 16.72 2.59 -6.50
CA ALA A 144 15.96 2.64 -7.73
C ALA A 144 15.77 1.23 -8.28
N TYR A 145 14.51 0.83 -8.50
CA TYR A 145 14.21 -0.45 -9.13
C TYR A 145 14.11 -0.31 -10.65
N LYS A 146 14.76 -1.24 -11.37
CA LYS A 146 14.57 -1.38 -12.81
C LYS A 146 13.52 -2.44 -13.07
N ILE A 147 12.37 -2.01 -13.59
CA ILE A 147 11.36 -2.91 -14.13
C ILE A 147 11.84 -3.41 -15.50
N VAL A 148 11.82 -4.73 -15.65
CA VAL A 148 12.16 -5.47 -16.88
C VAL A 148 10.93 -6.25 -17.34
N ASP A 149 10.92 -6.66 -18.60
CA ASP A 149 9.87 -7.49 -19.16
C ASP A 149 10.02 -8.95 -18.70
N GLY A 150 8.93 -9.73 -18.69
CA GLY A 150 8.94 -11.15 -18.31
C GLY A 150 9.15 -11.41 -16.80
N ILE A 151 8.68 -10.53 -15.92
CA ILE A 151 8.85 -10.67 -14.45
C ILE A 151 7.89 -11.71 -13.87
N GLY A 152 8.40 -12.55 -12.96
CA GLY A 152 7.56 -13.40 -12.10
C GLY A 152 7.16 -12.71 -10.79
N ILE A 153 5.88 -12.78 -10.42
CA ILE A 153 5.34 -12.24 -9.17
C ILE A 153 4.87 -13.41 -8.31
N ILE A 154 5.41 -13.55 -7.09
CA ILE A 154 4.97 -14.61 -6.16
C ILE A 154 3.93 -14.03 -5.21
N GLY A 155 2.69 -14.48 -5.35
CA GLY A 155 1.56 -14.00 -4.56
C GLY A 155 0.24 -14.11 -5.30
N GLY A 156 -0.82 -13.56 -4.71
CA GLY A 156 -2.13 -13.51 -5.35
C GLY A 156 -3.19 -12.78 -4.52
N GLY A 157 -2.74 -11.90 -3.62
CA GLY A 157 -3.60 -10.93 -2.95
C GLY A 157 -3.66 -9.63 -3.75
N LEU A 158 -4.42 -8.66 -3.25
CA LEU A 158 -4.53 -7.33 -3.85
C LEU A 158 -3.16 -6.68 -4.09
N ALA A 159 -2.24 -6.77 -3.12
CA ALA A 159 -0.88 -6.24 -3.26
C ALA A 159 -0.11 -6.84 -4.45
N SER A 160 -0.35 -8.11 -4.79
CA SER A 160 0.29 -8.74 -5.96
C SER A 160 -0.29 -8.23 -7.28
N LEU A 161 -1.60 -7.94 -7.30
CA LEU A 161 -2.26 -7.34 -8.45
C LEU A 161 -1.80 -5.89 -8.66
N ASP A 162 -1.57 -5.15 -7.57
CA ASP A 162 -1.00 -3.81 -7.63
C ASP A 162 0.42 -3.83 -8.21
N VAL A 163 1.26 -4.79 -7.80
CA VAL A 163 2.60 -4.98 -8.39
C VAL A 163 2.50 -5.30 -9.89
N ALA A 164 1.58 -6.19 -10.29
CA ALA A 164 1.37 -6.52 -11.70
C ALA A 164 0.97 -5.27 -12.52
N LYS A 165 0.06 -4.45 -11.99
CA LYS A 165 -0.33 -3.17 -12.60
C LYS A 165 0.85 -2.20 -12.72
N VAL A 166 1.66 -2.03 -11.67
CA VAL A 166 2.87 -1.20 -11.73
C VAL A 166 3.76 -1.63 -12.89
N ILE A 167 4.02 -2.93 -13.00
CA ILE A 167 4.87 -3.50 -14.05
C ILE A 167 4.28 -3.20 -15.43
N MET A 168 2.99 -3.51 -15.63
CA MET A 168 2.34 -3.27 -16.92
C MET A 168 2.30 -1.79 -17.30
N PHE A 169 2.04 -0.88 -16.35
CA PHE A 169 2.05 0.55 -16.64
C PHE A 169 3.43 1.05 -17.05
N ASP A 170 4.48 0.64 -16.33
CA ASP A 170 5.85 1.06 -16.64
C ASP A 170 6.33 0.51 -17.99
N LEU A 171 6.03 -0.75 -18.31
CA LEU A 171 6.39 -1.37 -19.60
C LEU A 171 5.64 -0.71 -20.76
N VAL A 172 4.32 -0.52 -20.64
CA VAL A 172 3.51 0.13 -21.68
C VAL A 172 3.92 1.59 -21.86
N GLU A 173 4.13 2.34 -20.78
CA GLU A 173 4.58 3.73 -20.86
C GLU A 173 5.91 3.84 -21.60
N LYS A 174 6.89 2.97 -21.29
CA LYS A 174 8.19 2.93 -21.99
C LYS A 174 8.04 2.60 -23.46
N ALA A 175 7.29 1.55 -23.81
CA ALA A 175 7.08 1.14 -25.19
C ALA A 175 6.37 2.21 -26.03
N LEU A 176 5.38 2.90 -25.44
CA LEU A 176 4.70 4.03 -26.08
C LEU A 176 5.63 5.24 -26.24
N LYS A 177 6.46 5.53 -25.24
CA LYS A 177 7.44 6.63 -25.29
C LYS A 177 8.47 6.42 -26.39
N GLU A 178 8.97 5.19 -26.58
CA GLU A 178 9.88 4.84 -27.68
C GLU A 178 9.24 5.04 -29.06
N ARG A 179 7.91 4.92 -29.14
CA ARG A 179 7.10 5.19 -30.35
C ARG A 179 6.68 6.66 -30.47
N GLY A 180 7.22 7.55 -29.63
CA GLY A 180 6.93 8.99 -29.66
C GLY A 180 5.62 9.39 -28.99
N HIS A 181 5.00 8.50 -28.21
CA HIS A 181 3.77 8.78 -27.48
C HIS A 181 4.04 8.97 -26.00
N GLN A 182 3.70 10.14 -25.47
CA GLN A 182 3.69 10.36 -24.02
C GLN A 182 2.30 10.03 -23.47
N VAL A 183 2.26 9.28 -22.36
CA VAL A 183 1.04 8.92 -21.65
C VAL A 183 1.22 9.15 -20.16
N ASP A 184 0.11 9.43 -19.49
CA ASP A 184 0.08 9.61 -18.05
C ASP A 184 -0.43 8.34 -17.35
N LEU A 185 0.08 8.09 -16.14
CA LEU A 185 -0.25 6.93 -15.32
C LEU A 185 -1.76 6.79 -15.07
N PHE A 186 -2.47 7.91 -14.85
CA PHE A 186 -3.91 7.87 -14.59
C PHE A 186 -4.73 7.54 -15.85
N ALA A 187 -4.18 7.77 -17.04
CA ALA A 187 -4.79 7.29 -18.28
C ALA A 187 -4.66 5.78 -18.40
N LEU A 188 -3.47 5.23 -18.10
CA LEU A 188 -3.22 3.79 -18.11
C LEU A 188 -4.06 3.05 -17.07
N ASP A 189 -4.25 3.62 -15.87
CA ASP A 189 -5.10 3.03 -14.83
C ASP A 189 -6.58 2.94 -15.23
N ARG A 190 -7.08 3.92 -16.01
CA ARG A 190 -8.44 3.84 -16.54
C ARG A 190 -8.60 2.67 -17.50
N SER A 191 -7.69 2.54 -18.46
CA SER A 191 -7.63 1.40 -19.39
C SER A 191 -6.40 1.50 -20.28
N ILE A 192 -5.50 0.52 -20.17
CA ILE A 192 -4.42 0.33 -21.14
C ILE A 192 -5.00 0.15 -22.55
N ALA A 193 -5.98 -0.75 -22.71
CA ALA A 193 -6.58 -1.05 -24.01
C ALA A 193 -7.08 0.21 -24.72
N ARG A 194 -7.84 1.07 -24.04
CA ARG A 194 -8.32 2.32 -24.62
C ARG A 194 -7.19 3.27 -25.02
N VAL A 195 -6.14 3.36 -24.21
CA VAL A 195 -4.97 4.20 -24.52
C VAL A 195 -4.25 3.70 -25.78
N LEU A 196 -4.23 2.38 -26.01
CA LEU A 196 -3.66 1.79 -27.21
C LEU A 196 -4.57 1.99 -28.42
N ASP A 197 -5.88 1.77 -28.27
CA ASP A 197 -6.89 2.01 -29.32
C ASP A 197 -6.85 3.46 -29.83
N ASP A 198 -6.78 4.44 -28.92
CA ASP A 198 -6.67 5.88 -29.25
C ASP A 198 -5.38 6.20 -30.04
N LYS A 199 -4.38 5.31 -30.00
CA LYS A 199 -3.11 5.41 -30.73
C LYS A 199 -3.04 4.49 -31.94
N GLY A 200 -4.09 3.73 -32.23
CA GLY A 200 -4.11 2.72 -33.28
C GLY A 200 -3.08 1.61 -33.07
N LEU A 201 -2.84 1.25 -31.81
CA LEU A 201 -1.89 0.20 -31.41
C LEU A 201 -2.61 -0.92 -30.66
N THR A 202 -2.01 -2.11 -30.64
CA THR A 202 -2.40 -3.21 -29.73
C THR A 202 -1.28 -3.54 -28.74
N LEU A 203 -1.59 -4.33 -27.71
CA LEU A 203 -0.57 -4.74 -26.73
C LEU A 203 0.48 -5.65 -27.37
N GLU A 204 0.06 -6.51 -28.31
CA GLU A 204 0.94 -7.40 -29.07
C GLU A 204 1.95 -6.60 -29.91
N GLU A 205 1.53 -5.49 -30.52
CA GLU A 205 2.39 -4.58 -31.29
C GLU A 205 3.41 -3.84 -30.41
N LEU A 206 3.18 -3.77 -29.10
CA LEU A 206 4.19 -3.26 -28.16
C LEU A 206 5.32 -4.27 -27.94
N GLY A 207 5.09 -5.56 -28.19
CA GLY A 207 6.08 -6.62 -28.00
C GLY A 207 6.43 -6.88 -26.54
N ILE A 208 5.47 -6.66 -25.64
CA ILE A 208 5.63 -6.81 -24.19
C ILE A 208 5.15 -8.21 -23.76
N GLU A 209 6.00 -8.97 -23.07
CA GLU A 209 5.63 -10.24 -22.42
C GLU A 209 4.80 -10.01 -21.15
N GLY A 210 5.12 -8.95 -20.41
CA GLY A 210 4.46 -8.51 -19.19
C GLY A 210 5.01 -9.19 -17.94
N CYS A 211 4.10 -9.70 -17.11
CA CYS A 211 4.44 -10.38 -15.87
C CYS A 211 3.58 -11.62 -15.64
N THR A 212 4.16 -12.64 -15.00
CA THR A 212 3.46 -13.87 -14.64
C THR A 212 3.20 -13.91 -13.14
N LEU A 213 1.93 -14.09 -12.73
CA LEU A 213 1.55 -14.22 -11.32
C LEU A 213 1.53 -15.69 -10.87
N PHE A 214 2.39 -16.04 -9.92
CA PHE A 214 2.45 -17.36 -9.28
C PHE A 214 1.63 -17.36 -7.98
N TYR A 215 0.40 -17.86 -8.08
CA TYR A 215 -0.50 -17.99 -6.94
C TYR A 215 -0.56 -19.42 -6.40
N ARG A 216 -0.36 -19.58 -5.08
CA ARG A 216 -0.38 -20.89 -4.41
C ARG A 216 -1.77 -21.52 -4.24
N ARG A 217 -2.84 -20.79 -4.58
CA ARG A 217 -4.22 -21.28 -4.51
C ARG A 217 -4.80 -21.35 -5.92
N ARG A 218 -6.05 -21.80 -6.05
CA ARG A 218 -6.71 -21.91 -7.35
C ARG A 218 -7.01 -20.50 -7.87
N ILE A 219 -7.07 -20.35 -9.19
CA ILE A 219 -7.45 -19.10 -9.85
C ILE A 219 -8.79 -18.57 -9.30
N LYS A 220 -9.76 -19.44 -9.06
CA LYS A 220 -11.05 -19.08 -8.45
C LYS A 220 -10.98 -18.58 -7.00
N ASP A 221 -9.84 -18.73 -6.33
CA ASP A 221 -9.59 -18.18 -5.00
C ASP A 221 -8.89 -16.80 -5.08
N MET A 222 -8.68 -16.23 -6.28
CA MET A 222 -8.10 -14.90 -6.44
C MET A 222 -9.13 -13.80 -6.14
N PRO A 223 -8.72 -12.68 -5.54
CA PRO A 223 -9.59 -11.56 -5.21
C PRO A 223 -9.89 -10.66 -6.43
N LEU A 224 -10.26 -11.24 -7.57
CA LEU A 224 -10.60 -10.50 -8.80
C LEU A 224 -12.05 -9.99 -8.83
N TYR A 225 -12.91 -10.53 -7.96
CA TYR A 225 -14.28 -10.08 -7.83
C TYR A 225 -14.40 -9.00 -6.74
N PRO A 226 -14.99 -7.84 -7.03
CA PRO A 226 -15.18 -6.79 -6.03
C PRO A 226 -16.21 -7.21 -4.97
N GLY A 227 -15.82 -7.15 -3.70
CA GLY A 227 -16.67 -7.46 -2.55
C GLY A 227 -16.56 -8.91 -2.06
N ASN A 228 -17.28 -9.20 -0.98
CA ASN A 228 -17.36 -10.53 -0.38
C ASN A 228 -18.70 -11.16 -0.79
N PRO A 229 -18.72 -12.05 -1.80
CA PRO A 229 -19.95 -12.71 -2.21
C PRO A 229 -20.48 -13.57 -1.06
N THR A 230 -21.74 -13.37 -0.69
CA THR A 230 -22.38 -14.07 0.45
C THR A 230 -23.50 -15.01 0.03
N THR A 231 -24.06 -14.79 -1.16
CA THR A 231 -25.11 -15.64 -1.72
C THR A 231 -24.55 -16.63 -2.76
N PRO A 232 -25.22 -17.78 -2.98
CA PRO A 232 -24.79 -18.75 -4.00
C PRO A 232 -24.66 -18.14 -5.41
N GLU A 233 -25.54 -17.19 -5.76
CA GLU A 233 -25.52 -16.51 -7.05
C GLU A 233 -24.33 -15.54 -7.19
N GLU A 234 -24.03 -14.77 -6.13
CA GLU A 234 -22.83 -13.91 -6.10
C GLU A 234 -21.54 -14.73 -6.14
N ILE A 235 -21.52 -15.90 -5.48
CA ILE A 235 -20.37 -16.81 -5.50
C ILE A 235 -20.15 -17.34 -6.92
N ALA A 236 -21.20 -17.83 -7.59
CA ALA A 236 -21.10 -18.32 -8.97
C ALA A 236 -20.66 -17.22 -9.94
N LYS A 237 -21.16 -15.99 -9.75
CA LYS A 237 -20.73 -14.82 -10.54
C LYS A 237 -19.26 -14.46 -10.28
N ALA A 238 -18.83 -14.50 -9.02
CA ALA A 238 -17.45 -14.28 -8.65
C ALA A 238 -16.51 -15.34 -9.23
N GLU A 239 -16.90 -16.62 -9.19
CA GLU A 239 -16.14 -17.72 -9.81
C GLU A 239 -16.04 -17.53 -11.33
N ALA A 240 -17.13 -17.18 -12.01
CA ALA A 240 -17.13 -16.95 -13.46
C ALA A 240 -16.24 -15.77 -13.88
N VAL A 241 -16.21 -14.67 -13.12
CA VAL A 241 -15.32 -13.52 -13.37
C VAL A 241 -13.84 -13.92 -13.19
N ARG A 242 -13.56 -14.79 -12.23
CA ARG A 242 -12.20 -15.28 -11.95
C ARG A 242 -11.70 -16.27 -13.01
N GLU A 243 -12.59 -17.08 -13.57
CA GLU A 243 -12.24 -18.03 -14.64
C GLU A 243 -12.12 -17.38 -16.03
N LYS A 244 -12.86 -16.29 -16.30
CA LYS A 244 -12.81 -15.55 -17.58
C LYS A 244 -11.59 -14.63 -17.74
N ASN A 245 -10.88 -14.32 -16.67
CA ASN A 245 -9.65 -13.51 -16.71
C ASN A 245 -8.41 -14.33 -16.31
N PRO A 246 -8.04 -15.41 -17.03
CA PRO A 246 -6.83 -16.16 -16.74
C PRO A 246 -5.66 -15.55 -17.54
N GLN A 247 -5.26 -14.31 -17.27
CA GLN A 247 -4.03 -13.73 -17.82
C GLN A 247 -3.34 -12.89 -16.75
#